data_AF-A0A1Y5F194-F1
#
_entry.id   AF-A0A1Y5F194-F1
#
_cell.length_a   1.000
_cell.length_b   1.000
_cell.length_c   1.000
_cell.angle_alpha   90.00
_cell.angle_beta   90.00
_cell.angle_gamma   90.00
#
_symmetry.space_group_name_H-M   'P 1'
#
loop_
_entity.id
_entity.type
_entity.pdbx_description
1 polymer ?
#
loop_
_entity_poly.entity_id
_entity_poly.type
_entity_poly.pdbx_seq_one_letter_code
_entity_poly.pdbx_strand_id
1 'polypeptide(L)' 'MSTCPRCQAAKEKIRTEHKGLNAQGELVWSIFHCVSCEFTWRDSEPATTIDYDKREAFFRVDPEKSYPVIMPPAQYK' A
#
# COMPACT_ATOMS: atom_id res chain seq x y z
N MET A 1 11.65 -1.84 0.83
CA MET A 1 11.03 -1.32 -0.41
C MET A 1 11.44 0.13 -0.62
N SER A 2 11.77 0.49 -1.86
CA SER A 2 12.17 1.85 -2.25
C SER A 2 11.01 2.67 -2.82
N THR A 3 9.95 2.03 -3.32
CA THR A 3 8.81 2.69 -3.96
C THR A 3 7.48 1.99 -3.64
N CYS A 4 6.37 2.71 -3.81
CA CYS A 4 5.03 2.15 -3.64
C CYS A 4 4.73 1.14 -4.75
N PRO A 5 4.28 -0.07 -4.43
CA PRO A 5 4.05 -1.10 -5.44
C PRO A 5 2.79 -0.86 -6.29
N ARG A 6 1.98 0.14 -5.94
CA ARG A 6 0.74 0.46 -6.66
C ARG A 6 0.88 1.69 -7.57
N CYS A 7 1.61 2.70 -7.13
CA CYS A 7 1.73 3.99 -7.84
C CYS A 7 3.17 4.47 -8.08
N GLN A 8 4.18 3.68 -7.73
CA GLN A 8 5.61 4.04 -7.82
C GLN A 8 6.05 5.29 -7.04
N ALA A 9 5.21 5.84 -6.16
CA ALA A 9 5.62 6.95 -5.29
C ALA A 9 6.89 6.59 -4.51
N ALA A 10 7.76 7.58 -4.32
CA ALA A 10 9.05 7.41 -3.66
C ALA A 10 8.90 7.06 -2.17
N LYS A 11 9.98 6.54 -1.57
CA LYS A 11 10.01 6.04 -0.19
C LYS A 11 9.52 7.06 0.84
N GLU A 12 9.73 8.34 0.60
CA GLU A 12 9.33 9.43 1.49
C GLU A 12 7.81 9.55 1.63
N LYS A 13 7.06 9.00 0.66
CA LYS A 13 5.60 8.89 0.68
C LYS A 13 5.10 7.60 1.30
N ILE A 14 5.98 6.77 1.87
CA ILE A 14 5.65 5.48 2.45
C ILE A 14 5.93 5.50 3.95
N ARG A 15 4.89 5.32 4.75
CA ARG A 15 4.98 5.17 6.21
C ARG A 15 5.01 3.70 6.57
N THR A 16 5.74 3.36 7.63
CA THR A 16 5.58 2.05 8.31
C THR A 16 4.56 2.24 9.41
N GLU A 17 3.40 1.59 9.29
CA GLU A 17 2.29 1.75 10.24
C GLU A 17 2.42 0.78 11.42
N HIS A 18 2.81 -0.46 11.15
CA HIS A 18 2.90 -1.49 12.20
C HIS A 18 3.94 -2.56 11.88
N LYS A 19 4.35 -3.30 12.92
CA LYS A 19 5.26 -4.44 12.83
C LYS A 19 4.70 -5.60 13.62
N GLY A 20 4.55 -6.76 12.99
CA GLY A 20 4.21 -8.01 13.66
C GLY A 20 5.49 -8.67 14.19
N LEU A 21 5.53 -8.92 15.50
CA LEU A 21 6.63 -9.63 16.16
C LEU A 21 6.16 -11.02 16.61
N ASN A 22 7.04 -12.02 16.60
CA ASN A 22 6.75 -13.33 17.21
C ASN A 22 6.93 -13.29 18.75
N ALA A 23 6.73 -14.43 19.41
CA ALA A 23 6.86 -14.54 20.86
C ALA A 23 8.29 -14.27 21.38
N GLN A 24 9.30 -14.39 20.51
CA GLN A 24 10.70 -14.11 20.78
C GLN A 24 11.08 -12.65 20.48
N GLY A 25 10.13 -11.84 20.00
CA GLY A 25 10.35 -10.43 19.63
C GLY A 25 10.95 -10.23 18.24
N GLU A 26 11.02 -11.27 17.41
CA GLU A 26 11.59 -11.20 16.06
C GLU A 26 10.55 -10.68 15.06
N LEU A 27 11.00 -9.85 14.11
CA LEU A 27 10.14 -9.27 13.09
C LEU A 27 9.65 -10.33 12.09
N VAL A 28 8.33 -10.47 11.98
CA VAL A 28 7.68 -11.41 11.04
C VAL A 28 7.18 -10.67 9.79
N TRP A 29 6.58 -9.50 9.97
CA TRP A 29 6.09 -8.66 8.87
C TRP A 29 5.97 -7.19 9.30
N SER A 30 5.93 -6.31 8.32
CA SER A 30 5.68 -4.87 8.48
C SER A 30 4.52 -4.45 7.61
N ILE A 31 3.63 -3.61 8.14
CA ILE A 31 2.58 -2.93 7.36
C ILE A 31 3.13 -1.58 6.91
N PHE A 32 3.01 -1.33 5.60
CA PHE A 32 3.33 -0.07 4.97
C PHE A 32 2.07 0.60 4.43
N HIS A 33 2.12 1.93 4.38
CA HIS A 33 1.05 2.74 3.83
C HIS A 33 1.64 3.85 2.96
N CYS A 34 1.09 4.03 1.76
CA CYS A 34 1.49 5.09 0.85
C CYS A 34 0.51 6.27 0.91
N VAL A 35 0.99 7.44 1.30
CA VAL A 35 0.16 8.66 1.44
C VAL A 35 -0.18 9.33 0.09
N SER A 36 0.40 8.85 -1.02
CA SER A 36 0.09 9.38 -2.34
C SER A 36 -1.14 8.72 -2.95
N CYS A 37 -1.31 7.42 -2.74
CA CYS A 37 -2.44 6.69 -3.31
C CYS A 37 -3.30 6.00 -2.25
N GLU A 38 -3.02 6.15 -0.97
CA GLU A 38 -3.72 5.50 0.15
C GLU A 38 -3.69 3.96 0.12
N PHE A 39 -2.68 3.37 -0.52
CA PHE A 39 -2.51 1.91 -0.53
C PHE A 39 -1.82 1.43 0.75
N THR A 40 -2.34 0.37 1.35
CA THR A 40 -1.74 -0.30 2.51
C THR A 40 -1.42 -1.75 2.15
N TRP A 41 -0.23 -2.24 2.53
CA TRP A 41 0.21 -3.60 2.25
C TRP A 41 1.21 -4.11 3.30
N ARG A 42 1.46 -5.42 3.32
CA ARG A 42 2.54 -6.04 4.11
C ARG A 42 3.73 -6.40 3.24
N ASP A 43 4.95 -6.42 3.80
CA ASP A 43 6.12 -7.00 3.15
C ASP A 43 5.98 -8.50 2.86
N SER A 44 5.11 -9.20 3.60
CA SER A 44 4.85 -10.63 3.44
C SER A 44 3.81 -11.00 2.37
N GLU A 45 3.23 -10.02 1.67
CA GLU A 45 2.27 -10.30 0.60
C GLU A 45 2.95 -10.93 -0.63
N PRO A 46 2.22 -11.66 -1.49
CA PRO A 46 2.77 -12.20 -2.72
C PRO A 46 3.31 -11.11 -3.67
N ALA A 47 4.36 -11.40 -4.42
CA ALA A 47 4.94 -10.44 -5.36
C ALA A 47 3.91 -9.92 -6.39
N THR A 48 2.93 -10.73 -6.79
CA THR A 48 1.84 -10.32 -7.68
C THR A 48 0.97 -9.17 -7.13
N THR A 49 1.07 -8.86 -5.83
CA THR A 49 0.34 -7.75 -5.21
C THR A 49 1.27 -6.60 -4.79
N ILE A 50 2.53 -6.87 -4.45
CA ILE A 50 3.46 -5.87 -3.88
C ILE A 50 4.73 -5.62 -4.70
N ASP A 51 4.80 -6.14 -5.92
CA ASP A 51 5.80 -5.80 -6.92
C ASP A 51 5.09 -5.09 -8.08
N TYR A 52 5.47 -3.84 -8.37
CA TYR A 52 4.80 -3.03 -9.38
C TYR A 52 4.78 -3.70 -10.75
N ASP A 53 5.90 -4.31 -11.15
CA ASP A 53 6.06 -4.88 -12.48
C ASP A 53 5.29 -6.19 -12.65
N LYS A 54 5.10 -6.93 -11.55
CA LYS A 54 4.32 -8.19 -11.54
C LYS A 54 2.84 -7.99 -11.24
N ARG A 55 2.47 -6.87 -10.61
CA ARG A 55 1.08 -6.52 -10.35
C ARG A 55 0.35 -6.28 -11.65
N GLU A 56 -0.84 -6.83 -11.79
CA GLU A 56 -1.69 -6.61 -12.96
C GLU A 56 -1.91 -5.11 -13.18
N ALA A 57 -1.74 -4.66 -14.42
CA ALA A 57 -1.76 -3.24 -14.78
C ALA A 57 -3.07 -2.54 -14.39
N PHE A 58 -4.19 -3.27 -14.43
CA PHE A 58 -5.50 -2.77 -14.02
C PHE A 58 -5.53 -2.27 -12.56
N PHE A 59 -4.74 -2.86 -11.67
CA PHE A 59 -4.69 -2.48 -10.25
C PHE A 59 -3.58 -1.49 -9.90
N ARG A 60 -2.85 -0.99 -10.90
CA ARG A 60 -1.90 0.11 -10.73
C ARG A 60 -2.69 1.42 -10.80
N VAL A 61 -2.28 2.40 -10.00
CA VAL A 61 -2.94 3.72 -9.99
C VAL A 61 -1.93 4.84 -10.15
N ASP A 62 -2.28 5.80 -10.99
CA ASP A 62 -1.68 7.13 -11.05
C ASP A 62 -2.36 8.02 -9.99
N PRO A 63 -1.64 8.54 -8.98
CA PRO A 63 -2.22 9.34 -7.90
C PRO A 63 -2.69 10.74 -8.36
N GLU A 64 -2.20 11.24 -9.50
CA GLU A 64 -2.61 12.53 -10.06
C GLU A 64 -3.92 12.41 -10.87
N LYS A 65 -4.34 11.18 -11.18
CA LYS A 65 -5.59 10.92 -11.89
C LYS A 65 -6.78 10.97 -10.94
N SER A 66 -7.86 11.64 -11.37
CA SER A 66 -9.15 11.58 -10.68
C SER A 66 -9.83 10.23 -10.92
N TYR A 67 -10.14 9.50 -9.85
CA TYR A 67 -10.91 8.26 -9.89
C TYR A 67 -12.37 8.51 -9.48
N PRO A 68 -13.33 7.76 -10.04
CA PRO A 68 -14.71 7.87 -9.62
C PRO A 68 -14.87 7.46 -8.15
N VAL A 69 -15.68 8.21 -7.40
CA VAL A 69 -16.08 7.86 -6.04
C VAL A 69 -17.13 6.76 -6.13
N ILE A 70 -16.74 5.52 -5.82
CA ILE A 70 -17.63 4.34 -5.90
C ILE A 70 -18.42 4.17 -4.59
N MET A 71 -17.85 4.57 -3.45
CA MET A 71 -18.53 4.55 -2.16
C MET A 71 -18.92 5.97 -1.78
N PRO A 72 -20.22 6.29 -1.65
CA PRO A 72 -20.63 7.59 -1.17
C PRO A 72 -20.05 7.84 0.23
N PRO A 73 -19.64 9.07 0.55
CA PRO A 73 -19.15 9.40 1.88
C PRO A 73 -20.18 9.01 2.93
N ALA A 74 -19.72 8.50 4.07
CA ALA A 74 -20.58 8.14 5.19
C ALA A 74 -21.44 9.36 5.56
N GLN A 75 -22.75 9.25 5.34
CA GLN A 75 -23.69 10.25 5.79
C GLN A 75 -23.88 10.06 7.30
N TYR A 76 -23.05 10.73 8.09
CA TYR A 76 -23.33 10.90 9.51
C TYR A 76 -24.58 11.79 9.64
N LYS A 77 -25.65 11.23 10.21
CA LYS A 77 -26.84 11.96 10.67
C LYS A 77 -26.71 12.24 12.15
#